data_AF-A0A3D6B4D1-F1
#
_entry.id   AF-A0A3D6B4D1-F1
#
_cell.length_a   1.000
_cell.length_b   1.000
_cell.length_c   1.000
_cell.angle_alpha   90.00
_cell.angle_beta   90.00
_cell.angle_gamma   90.00
#
_symmetry.space_group_name_H-M   'P 1'
#
loop_
_entity.id
_entity.type
_entity.pdbx_description
1 polymer ?
#
loop_
_entity_poly.entity_id
_entity_poly.type
_entity_poly.pdbx_seq_one_letter_code
_entity_poly.pdbx_strand_id
1 'polypeptide(L)'
;MSDTYTLKFVYEQNFSPKVYVVKPKPLKLAKGAKKLPHTYDTNKQRLCLYLPYNQEWTTSKLMSLTIVHWAVEWLIYYEQWAFSGVWHGGGHGSCNVEPNNK
;
A
#
# COMPACT_ATOMS: atom_id res chain seq x y z
N MET A 1 8.67 10.68 -12.96
CA MET A 1 9.96 10.19 -12.41
C MET A 1 9.62 8.97 -11.56
N SER A 2 10.22 7.82 -11.85
CA SER A 2 10.01 6.60 -11.08
C SER A 2 11.13 6.49 -10.03
N ASP A 3 10.75 6.26 -8.77
CA ASP A 3 11.70 6.01 -7.69
C ASP A 3 12.02 4.51 -7.59
N THR A 4 13.11 4.16 -6.90
CA THR A 4 13.47 2.76 -6.66
C THR A 4 12.97 2.31 -5.28
N TYR A 5 12.09 1.30 -5.27
CA TYR A 5 11.51 0.77 -4.04
C TYR A 5 12.11 -0.58 -3.67
N THR A 6 12.41 -0.76 -2.39
CA THR A 6 12.71 -2.08 -1.83
C THR A 6 11.51 -2.55 -1.00
N LEU A 7 10.96 -3.70 -1.37
CA LEU A 7 9.87 -4.34 -0.66
C LEU A 7 10.39 -5.51 0.19
N LYS A 8 9.85 -5.66 1.40
CA LYS A 8 10.05 -6.84 2.24
C LYS A 8 8.74 -7.62 2.32
N PHE A 9 8.77 -8.87 1.88
CA PHE A 9 7.68 -9.82 2.02
C PHE A 9 8.03 -10.78 3.16
N VAL A 10 7.17 -10.82 4.18
CA VAL A 10 7.27 -11.80 5.28
C VAL A 10 6.15 -12.80 5.10
N TYR A 11 6.51 -14.05 4.83
CA TYR A 11 5.59 -15.15 4.64
C TYR A 11 5.84 -16.20 5.73
N GLU A 12 4.76 -16.57 6.42
CA GLU A 12 4.74 -17.59 7.46
C GLU A 12 3.62 -18.57 7.09
N GLN A 13 3.88 -19.87 7.17
CA GLN A 13 2.90 -20.89 6.81
C GLN A 13 1.63 -20.73 7.67
N ASN A 14 0.46 -20.70 7.03
CA ASN A 14 -0.87 -20.43 7.62
C ASN A 14 -1.18 -18.99 8.02
N PHE A 15 -0.30 -18.02 7.73
CA PHE A 15 -0.57 -16.61 7.97
C PHE A 15 -0.61 -15.79 6.67
N SER A 16 -1.42 -14.73 6.70
CA SER A 16 -1.45 -13.71 5.66
C SER A 16 -0.07 -13.05 5.49
N PRO A 17 0.50 -13.02 4.27
CA PRO A 17 1.78 -12.37 4.03
C PRO A 17 1.76 -10.90 4.43
N LYS A 18 2.84 -10.45 5.07
CA LYS A 18 3.01 -9.05 5.47
C LYS A 18 3.97 -8.39 4.49
N VAL A 19 3.53 -7.29 3.89
CA VAL A 19 4.34 -6.54 2.91
C VAL A 19 4.70 -5.18 3.47
N TYR A 20 5.97 -4.80 3.32
CA TYR A 20 6.50 -3.53 3.79
C TYR A 20 7.29 -2.85 2.69
N VAL A 21 7.14 -1.54 2.55
CA VAL A 21 8.14 -0.72 1.85
C VAL A 21 9.26 -0.43 2.83
N VAL A 22 10.46 -0.94 2.57
CA VAL A 22 11.63 -0.71 3.44
C VAL A 22 12.55 0.39 2.93
N LYS A 23 12.50 0.69 1.63
CA LYS A 23 13.14 1.87 1.02
C LYS A 23 12.23 2.43 -0.10
N PRO A 24 12.04 3.76 -0.18
CA PRO A 24 12.44 4.76 0.81
C PRO A 24 11.62 4.64 2.11
N LYS A 25 12.20 5.13 3.22
CA LYS A 25 11.56 5.14 4.54
C LYS A 25 12.06 6.36 5.34
N PRO A 26 11.19 7.34 5.69
CA PRO A 26 9.75 7.35 5.43
C PRO A 26 9.38 7.60 3.96
N LEU A 27 8.24 7.08 3.52
CA LEU A 27 7.55 7.45 2.30
C LEU A 27 7.00 8.86 2.45
N LYS A 28 6.96 9.59 1.33
CA LYS A 28 6.44 10.95 1.31
C LYS A 28 4.93 10.90 1.53
N LEU A 29 4.45 11.80 2.37
CA LEU A 29 3.03 12.06 2.50
C LEU A 29 2.65 13.15 1.49
N ALA A 30 1.50 12.99 0.84
CA ALA A 30 0.90 14.06 0.07
C ALA A 30 0.70 15.30 0.94
N LYS A 31 0.73 16.50 0.34
CA LYS A 31 0.60 17.76 1.09
C LYS A 31 -0.69 17.79 1.90
N GLY A 32 -0.57 17.90 3.23
CA GLY A 32 -1.72 17.90 4.14
C GLY A 32 -2.17 16.51 4.62
N ALA A 33 -1.61 15.43 4.07
CA ALA A 33 -1.87 14.07 4.54
C ALA A 33 -1.20 13.80 5.89
N LYS A 34 -1.91 13.07 6.76
CA LYS A 34 -1.40 12.61 8.07
C LYS A 34 -1.02 11.12 8.07
N LYS A 35 -1.48 10.35 7.07
CA LYS A 35 -1.29 8.90 6.97
C LYS A 35 -1.13 8.49 5.51
N LEU A 36 -0.43 7.37 5.29
CA LEU A 36 -0.36 6.74 3.97
C LEU A 36 -1.68 6.04 3.64
N PRO A 37 -2.12 6.04 2.37
CA PRO A 37 -3.31 5.33 1.92
C PRO A 37 -3.10 3.82 2.05
N HIS A 38 -4.15 3.08 2.41
CA HIS A 38 -4.13 1.60 2.43
C HIS A 38 -2.88 1.00 3.09
N THR A 39 -2.54 1.52 4.28
CA THR A 39 -1.52 0.93 5.15
C THR A 39 -2.15 0.49 6.46
N TYR A 40 -1.72 -0.65 6.99
CA TYR A 40 -2.03 -1.05 8.38
C TYR A 40 -1.29 -0.19 9.40
N ASP A 41 -0.11 0.32 9.01
CA ASP A 41 0.74 1.14 9.85
C ASP A 41 1.59 2.04 8.94
N THR A 42 1.36 3.35 8.99
CA THR A 42 2.07 4.34 8.18
C THR A 42 3.55 4.43 8.57
N ASN A 43 3.89 4.37 9.85
CA ASN A 43 5.27 4.50 10.32
C ASN A 43 6.11 3.27 9.95
N LYS A 44 5.51 2.09 10.04
CA LYS A 44 6.15 0.84 9.60
C LYS A 44 6.11 0.67 8.07
N GLN A 45 5.22 1.40 7.39
CA GLN A 45 4.92 1.28 5.96
C GLN A 45 4.43 -0.13 5.59
N ARG A 46 3.56 -0.68 6.44
CA ARG A 46 2.96 -2.01 6.24
C ARG A 46 1.73 -1.85 5.34
N LEU A 47 1.79 -2.42 4.15
CA LEU A 47 0.75 -2.29 3.13
C LEU A 47 -0.49 -3.15 3.48
N CYS A 48 -1.66 -2.63 3.14
CA CYS A 48 -2.94 -3.34 3.16
C CYS A 48 -3.34 -3.60 1.70
N LEU A 49 -3.00 -4.79 1.17
CA LEU A 49 -3.08 -5.10 -0.26
C LEU A 49 -4.34 -5.87 -0.67
N TYR A 50 -5.04 -6.50 0.28
CA TYR A 50 -6.23 -7.30 0.00
C TYR A 50 -7.10 -7.40 1.24
N LEU A 51 -8.34 -7.86 1.06
CA LEU A 51 -9.27 -8.09 2.17
C LEU A 51 -9.23 -9.57 2.57
N PRO A 52 -8.70 -9.91 3.77
CA PRO A 52 -8.62 -11.31 4.20
C PRO A 52 -9.99 -11.99 4.28
N TYR A 53 -11.05 -11.23 4.56
CA TYR A 53 -12.40 -11.74 4.75
C TYR A 53 -13.08 -12.16 3.44
N ASN A 54 -12.66 -11.61 2.29
CA ASN A 54 -13.27 -11.88 0.98
C ASN A 54 -12.68 -13.12 0.29
N GLN A 55 -11.82 -13.90 0.95
CA GLN A 55 -11.09 -15.04 0.35
C GLN A 55 -10.30 -14.68 -0.93
N GLU A 56 -9.95 -13.39 -1.10
CA GLU A 56 -9.22 -12.90 -2.28
C GLU A 56 -7.83 -13.56 -2.39
N TRP A 57 -7.28 -14.01 -1.26
CA TRP A 57 -6.02 -14.74 -1.18
C TRP A 57 -6.17 -16.07 -0.44
N THR A 58 -5.61 -17.13 -1.02
CA THR A 58 -5.45 -18.46 -0.40
C THR A 58 -4.00 -18.91 -0.55
N THR A 59 -3.54 -19.80 0.34
CA THR A 59 -2.16 -20.36 0.31
C THR A 59 -1.82 -21.12 -0.98
N SER A 60 -2.83 -21.50 -1.77
CA SER A 60 -2.68 -22.14 -3.07
C SER A 60 -2.38 -21.17 -4.23
N LYS A 61 -2.55 -19.86 -4.04
CA LYS A 61 -2.24 -18.86 -5.08
C LYS A 61 -0.76 -18.49 -5.07
N LEU A 62 -0.16 -18.38 -6.25
CA LEU A 62 1.21 -17.89 -6.40
C LEU A 62 1.32 -16.45 -5.87
N MET A 63 2.30 -16.22 -4.99
CA MET A 63 2.57 -14.90 -4.43
C MET A 63 2.90 -13.86 -5.52
N SER A 64 3.55 -14.29 -6.60
CA SER A 64 3.89 -13.43 -7.74
C SER A 64 2.65 -12.88 -8.46
N LEU A 65 1.60 -13.70 -8.60
CA LEU A 65 0.35 -13.34 -9.29
C LEU A 65 -0.66 -12.62 -8.40
N THR A 66 -0.36 -12.42 -7.12
CA THR A 66 -1.27 -11.80 -6.15
C THR A 66 -0.56 -10.71 -5.37
N ILE A 67 0.18 -11.09 -4.34
CA ILE A 67 0.77 -10.16 -3.37
C ILE A 67 1.82 -9.25 -4.00
N VAL A 68 2.69 -9.78 -4.86
CA VAL A 68 3.69 -8.96 -5.56
C VAL A 68 3.00 -8.03 -6.55
N HIS A 69 2.04 -8.54 -7.32
CA HIS A 69 1.27 -7.74 -8.27
C HIS A 69 0.56 -6.56 -7.57
N TRP A 70 -0.21 -6.83 -6.52
CA TRP A 70 -0.90 -5.80 -5.74
C TRP A 70 0.06 -4.82 -5.06
N ALA A 71 1.24 -5.27 -4.63
CA ALA A 71 2.24 -4.36 -4.06
C ALA A 71 2.79 -3.38 -5.11
N VAL A 72 2.98 -3.84 -6.34
CA VAL A 72 3.40 -2.99 -7.47
C VAL A 72 2.27 -2.03 -7.87
N GLU A 73 1.03 -2.50 -7.97
CA GLU A 73 -0.13 -1.64 -8.24
C GLU A 73 -0.27 -0.55 -7.17
N TRP A 74 -0.14 -0.93 -5.89
CA TRP A 74 -0.15 0.02 -4.78
C TRP A 74 0.93 1.10 -4.95
N LEU A 75 2.15 0.72 -5.36
CA LEU A 75 3.24 1.69 -5.60
C LEU A 75 2.93 2.66 -6.75
N ILE A 76 2.32 2.17 -7.83
CA ILE A 76 1.89 3.03 -8.96
C ILE A 76 0.88 4.08 -8.49
N TYR A 77 -0.15 3.66 -7.75
CA TYR A 77 -1.14 4.59 -7.20
C TYR A 77 -0.57 5.51 -6.13
N TYR A 78 0.38 5.01 -5.32
CA TYR A 78 1.08 5.81 -4.33
C TYR A 78 1.89 6.93 -4.96
N GLU A 79 2.60 6.69 -6.07
CA GLU A 79 3.39 7.76 -6.73
C GLU A 79 2.48 8.91 -7.19
N GLN A 80 1.33 8.57 -7.76
CA GLN A 80 0.32 9.56 -8.13
C GLN A 80 -0.26 10.27 -6.91
N TRP A 81 -0.65 9.52 -5.87
CA TRP A 81 -1.22 10.06 -4.64
C TRP A 81 -0.24 10.97 -3.89
N ALA A 82 1.04 10.62 -3.81
CA ALA A 82 2.06 11.41 -3.13
C ALA A 82 2.20 12.80 -3.76
N PHE A 83 1.91 12.92 -5.06
CA PHE A 83 1.88 14.18 -5.78
C PHE A 83 0.52 14.91 -5.67
N SER A 84 -0.60 14.22 -5.91
CA SER A 84 -1.93 14.83 -6.07
C SER A 84 -2.76 14.91 -4.78
N GLY A 85 -2.48 14.05 -3.81
CA GLY A 85 -3.33 13.80 -2.64
C GLY A 85 -4.62 13.00 -2.93
N VAL A 86 -4.86 12.61 -4.19
CA VAL A 86 -6.04 11.84 -4.62
C VAL A 86 -5.67 10.37 -4.76
N TRP A 87 -6.41 9.49 -4.09
CA TRP A 87 -6.15 8.06 -4.11
C TRP A 87 -7.01 7.36 -5.17
N HIS A 88 -6.35 6.72 -6.14
CA HIS A 88 -7.01 6.00 -7.23
C HIS A 88 -6.93 4.47 -7.10
N GLY A 89 -6.23 3.95 -6.09
CA GLY A 89 -6.00 2.51 -5.93
C GLY A 89 -7.17 1.71 -5.34
N GLY A 90 -8.38 2.29 -5.29
CA GLY A 90 -9.57 1.64 -4.75
C GLY A 90 -9.44 1.27 -3.27
N GLY A 91 -10.17 0.22 -2.84
CA GLY A 91 -10.21 -0.28 -1.47
C GLY A 91 -11.26 0.40 -0.58
N HIS A 92 -11.41 -0.07 0.67
CA HIS A 92 -12.39 0.48 1.60
C HIS A 92 -11.91 1.78 2.27
N GLY A 93 -12.78 2.80 2.25
CA GLY A 93 -12.60 4.09 2.92
C GLY A 93 -12.03 5.18 2.00
N SER A 94 -12.46 6.44 2.17
CA SER A 94 -11.86 7.58 1.48
C SER A 94 -10.46 7.83 2.03
N CYS A 95 -9.43 7.64 1.18
CA CYS A 95 -8.04 7.98 1.49
C CYS A 95 -7.59 9.29 0.80
N ASN A 96 -8.54 10.04 0.24
CA ASN A 96 -8.26 11.35 -0.34
C ASN A 96 -7.83 12.32 0.76
N VAL A 97 -6.84 13.15 0.45
CA VAL A 97 -6.52 14.28 1.30
C VAL A 97 -7.62 15.31 1.14
N GLU A 98 -8.36 15.58 2.21
CA GLU A 98 -9.39 16.63 2.16
C GLU A 98 -8.73 17.99 1.90
N PRO A 99 -9.32 18.82 1.01
CA PRO A 99 -8.80 20.16 0.79
C PRO A 99 -8.88 20.93 2.11
N ASN A 100 -7.73 21.43 2.55
CA ASN A 100 -7.64 22.25 3.75
C ASN A 100 -8.42 23.55 3.45
N ASN A 101 -9.65 23.66 3.95
CA ASN A 101 -10.41 24.90 3.91
C ASN A 101 -9.82 25.82 4.98
N LYS A 102 -8.78 26.56 4.60
CA LYS A 102 -8.20 27.66 5.38
C LYS A 102 -8.04 28.88 4.50
#